data_AF-A0A099L6Y7-F1
#
_entry.id   AF-A0A099L6Y7-F1
#
_cell.length_a   1.000
_cell.length_b   1.000
_cell.length_c   1.000
_cell.angle_alpha   90.00
_cell.angle_beta   90.00
_cell.angle_gamma   90.00
#
_symmetry.space_group_name_H-M   'P 1'
#
loop_
_entity.id
_entity.type
_entity.pdbx_description
1 polymer ?
#
loop_
_entity_poly.entity_id
_entity_poly.type
_entity_poly.pdbx_seq_one_letter_code
_entity_poly.pdbx_strand_id
1 'polypeptide(L)'
;MKFLMILLAVSSALTSFVLSAKSPKPQDISHLVSKEEFASYKDVADFIEQSPKVTITVTPSKTDIDKYGQQVAKSLTGSDCDRDGKMDDNPTCNAVFYKLWLKYSR
;
A
#
# COMPACT_ATOMS: atom_id res chain seq x y z
N MET A 1 -15.54 -48.98 -0.50
CA MET A 1 -14.34 -48.12 -0.30
C MET A 1 -14.10 -47.15 -1.47
N LYS A 2 -14.01 -47.59 -2.74
CA LYS A 2 -13.81 -46.70 -3.91
C LYS A 2 -14.83 -45.57 -4.04
N PHE A 3 -16.12 -45.84 -3.84
CA PHE A 3 -17.18 -44.82 -3.89
C PHE A 3 -17.04 -43.76 -2.79
N LEU A 4 -16.63 -44.17 -1.58
CA LEU A 4 -16.41 -43.27 -0.45
C LEU A 4 -15.23 -42.32 -0.70
N MET A 5 -14.17 -42.83 -1.35
CA MET A 5 -13.00 -42.02 -1.75
C MET A 5 -13.36 -40.99 -2.83
N ILE A 6 -14.22 -41.34 -3.79
CA ILE A 6 -14.67 -40.42 -4.84
C ILE A 6 -15.53 -39.30 -4.24
N LEU A 7 -16.43 -39.64 -3.31
CA LEU A 7 -17.23 -38.66 -2.58
C LEU A 7 -16.38 -37.67 -1.76
N LEU A 8 -15.34 -38.18 -1.09
CA LEU A 8 -14.39 -37.32 -0.36
C LEU A 8 -13.62 -36.38 -1.31
N ALA A 9 -13.14 -36.87 -2.44
CA ALA A 9 -12.41 -36.06 -3.41
C ALA A 9 -13.27 -34.94 -4.01
N VAL A 10 -14.54 -35.21 -4.32
CA VAL A 10 -15.49 -34.20 -4.83
C VAL A 10 -15.80 -33.14 -3.78
N SER A 11 -16.00 -33.55 -2.52
CA SER A 11 -16.26 -32.60 -1.43
C SER A 11 -15.09 -31.63 -1.18
N SER A 12 -13.85 -32.09 -1.35
CA SER A 12 -12.66 -31.26 -1.16
C SER A 12 -12.40 -30.29 -2.32
N ALA A 13 -12.92 -30.57 -3.52
CA ALA A 13 -12.78 -29.71 -4.69
C ALA A 13 -13.79 -28.54 -4.70
N LEU A 14 -14.86 -28.62 -3.90
CA LEU A 14 -15.94 -27.62 -3.86
C LEU A 14 -15.72 -26.50 -2.84
N THR A 15 -14.71 -26.60 -1.98
CA THR A 15 -14.39 -25.57 -0.99
C THR A 15 -13.47 -24.49 -1.57
N SER A 16 -14.04 -23.54 -2.31
CA SER A 16 -13.33 -22.31 -2.67
C SER A 16 -13.27 -21.38 -1.46
N PHE A 17 -12.08 -21.20 -0.88
CA PHE A 17 -11.87 -20.17 0.15
C PHE A 17 -11.79 -18.80 -0.52
N VAL A 18 -12.86 -18.02 -0.41
CA VAL A 18 -12.82 -16.57 -0.73
C VAL A 18 -12.05 -15.87 0.39
N LEU A 19 -10.77 -15.61 0.14
CA LEU A 19 -9.94 -14.75 0.99
C LEU A 19 -10.31 -13.29 0.71
N SER A 20 -11.02 -12.66 1.64
CA SER A 20 -11.27 -11.22 1.61
C SER A 20 -10.19 -10.50 2.42
N ALA A 21 -9.20 -9.93 1.75
CA ALA A 21 -8.24 -9.04 2.39
C ALA A 21 -8.93 -7.72 2.73
N LYS A 22 -9.04 -7.40 4.03
CA LYS A 22 -9.54 -6.09 4.47
C LYS A 22 -8.49 -5.04 4.14
N SER A 23 -8.86 -4.02 3.39
CA SER A 23 -7.95 -2.89 3.14
C SER A 23 -7.57 -2.23 4.47
N PRO A 24 -6.28 -1.87 4.65
CA PRO A 24 -5.86 -1.09 5.80
C PRO A 24 -6.73 0.18 5.88
N LYS A 25 -7.27 0.46 7.06
CA LYS A 25 -7.92 1.76 7.28
C LYS A 25 -6.81 2.81 7.31
N PRO A 26 -6.93 3.91 6.54
CA PRO A 26 -5.91 4.97 6.59
C PRO A 26 -5.73 5.45 8.03
N GLN A 27 -4.49 5.55 8.50
CA GLN A 27 -4.22 5.93 9.89
C GLN A 27 -4.62 7.40 10.16
N ASP A 28 -5.05 7.72 11.38
CA ASP A 28 -5.27 9.12 11.78
C ASP A 28 -3.92 9.76 12.15
N ILE A 29 -3.42 10.61 11.26
CA ILE A 29 -2.12 11.27 11.41
C ILE A 29 -2.24 12.72 11.89
N SER A 30 -3.41 13.14 12.36
CA SER A 30 -3.63 14.53 12.81
C SER A 30 -2.78 14.94 14.02
N HIS A 31 -2.14 13.97 14.66
CA HIS A 31 -1.20 14.17 15.76
C HIS A 31 0.21 14.47 15.25
N LEU A 32 0.46 14.25 13.96
CA LEU A 32 1.74 14.49 13.27
C LEU A 32 1.64 15.68 12.32
N VAL A 33 0.52 15.82 11.61
CA VAL A 33 0.25 16.94 10.70
C VAL A 33 -0.74 17.87 11.40
N SER A 34 -0.39 19.13 11.62
CA SER A 34 -1.31 20.10 12.25
C SER A 34 -2.34 20.65 11.26
N LYS A 35 -3.34 21.39 11.74
CA LYS A 35 -4.32 22.07 10.86
C LYS A 35 -3.65 23.12 9.98
N GLU A 36 -2.69 23.85 10.54
CA GLU A 36 -1.93 24.90 9.86
C GLU A 36 -1.00 24.30 8.80
N GLU A 37 -0.31 23.21 9.13
CA GLU A 37 0.49 22.44 8.15
C GLU A 37 -0.40 21.91 7.03
N PHE A 38 -1.53 21.29 7.37
CA PHE A 38 -2.47 20.80 6.36
C PHE A 38 -2.99 21.91 5.44
N ALA A 39 -3.32 23.08 6.00
CA ALA A 39 -3.78 24.23 5.22
C ALA A 39 -2.70 24.84 4.32
N SER A 40 -1.42 24.50 4.53
CA SER A 40 -0.33 24.93 3.66
C SER A 40 -0.25 24.14 2.35
N TYR A 41 -0.81 22.93 2.32
CA TYR A 41 -0.87 22.13 1.09
C TYR A 41 -1.94 22.67 0.15
N LYS A 42 -1.57 22.85 -1.12
CA LYS A 42 -2.49 23.37 -2.15
C LYS A 42 -3.56 22.35 -2.53
N ASP A 43 -3.15 21.10 -2.66
CA ASP A 43 -3.99 19.98 -3.08
C ASP A 43 -3.35 18.64 -2.64
N VAL A 44 -3.97 17.53 -3.05
CA VAL A 44 -3.47 16.20 -2.72
C VAL A 44 -2.12 15.87 -3.38
N ALA A 45 -1.83 16.44 -4.55
CA ALA A 45 -0.55 16.20 -5.22
C ALA A 45 0.59 16.89 -4.45
N ASP A 46 0.36 18.13 -4.00
CA ASP A 46 1.27 18.88 -3.15
C ASP A 46 1.51 18.18 -1.79
N PHE A 47 0.44 17.65 -1.17
CA PHE A 47 0.57 16.81 0.02
C PHE A 47 1.43 15.56 -0.21
N ILE A 48 1.22 14.85 -1.32
CA ILE A 48 2.02 13.66 -1.68
C ILE A 48 3.49 14.04 -1.93
N GLU A 49 3.72 15.16 -2.61
CA GLU A 49 5.06 15.65 -2.92
C GLU A 49 5.83 16.02 -1.64
N GLN A 50 5.18 16.73 -0.72
CA GLN A 50 5.78 17.17 0.55
C GLN A 50 5.82 16.07 1.64
N SER A 51 5.15 14.94 1.44
CA SER A 51 5.21 13.81 2.37
C SER A 51 6.61 13.18 2.41
N PRO A 52 7.05 12.66 3.58
CA PRO A 52 8.31 11.96 3.76
C PRO A 52 8.53 10.92 2.69
N LYS A 53 9.78 10.81 2.27
CA LYS A 53 10.19 9.82 1.27
C LYS A 53 10.80 8.63 1.96
N VAL A 54 10.34 7.46 1.57
CA VAL A 54 10.88 6.18 2.02
C VAL A 54 11.47 5.46 0.83
N THR A 55 12.58 4.76 1.05
CA THR A 55 13.25 3.97 0.02
C THR A 55 13.18 2.51 0.41
N ILE A 56 12.67 1.68 -0.49
CA ILE A 56 12.60 0.24 -0.34
C ILE A 56 13.52 -0.44 -1.35
N THR A 57 14.09 -1.58 -0.96
CA THR A 57 14.76 -2.48 -1.91
C THR A 57 13.71 -3.39 -2.53
N VAL A 58 13.74 -3.51 -3.85
CA VAL A 58 12.85 -4.40 -4.61
C VAL A 58 13.66 -5.40 -5.40
N THR A 59 13.06 -6.56 -5.66
CA THR A 59 13.67 -7.56 -6.54
C THR A 59 13.83 -6.98 -7.94
N PRO A 60 15.05 -6.96 -8.52
CA PRO A 60 15.27 -6.54 -9.89
C PRO A 60 14.50 -7.43 -10.87
N SER A 61 14.00 -6.85 -11.95
CA SER A 61 13.35 -7.62 -13.01
C SER A 61 14.37 -8.41 -13.84
N LYS A 62 13.89 -9.35 -14.66
CA LYS A 62 14.76 -10.08 -15.59
C LYS A 62 15.49 -9.13 -16.56
N THR A 63 14.80 -8.11 -17.05
CA THR A 63 15.40 -7.06 -17.89
C THR A 63 16.50 -6.29 -17.16
N ASP A 64 16.31 -5.99 -15.88
CA ASP A 64 17.33 -5.33 -15.06
C ASP A 64 18.57 -6.24 -14.93
N ILE A 65 18.37 -7.54 -14.66
CA ILE A 65 19.46 -8.53 -14.53
C ILE A 65 20.21 -8.72 -15.85
N ASP A 66 19.49 -8.80 -16.98
CA ASP A 66 20.12 -9.01 -18.29
C ASP A 66 20.96 -7.82 -18.73
N LYS A 67 20.57 -6.61 -18.31
CA LYS A 67 21.28 -5.37 -18.63
C LYS A 67 22.44 -5.08 -17.69
N TYR A 68 22.28 -5.35 -16.40
CA TYR A 68 23.20 -4.88 -15.35
C TYR A 68 23.92 -6.02 -14.61
N GLY A 69 23.61 -7.29 -14.90
CA GLY A 69 24.22 -8.47 -14.30
C GLY A 69 23.50 -8.97 -13.04
N GLN A 70 23.87 -10.16 -12.55
CA GLN A 70 23.23 -10.82 -11.41
C GLN A 70 23.37 -10.06 -10.07
N GLN A 71 24.37 -9.18 -9.96
CA GLN A 71 24.64 -8.40 -8.75
C GLN A 71 23.85 -7.07 -8.71
N VAL A 72 22.95 -6.85 -9.67
CA VAL A 72 22.14 -5.62 -9.70
C VAL A 72 21.24 -5.54 -8.47
N ALA A 73 21.23 -4.38 -7.82
CA ALA A 73 20.27 -4.04 -6.79
C ALA A 73 19.32 -2.96 -7.33
N LYS A 74 18.05 -3.05 -6.96
CA LYS A 74 17.03 -2.06 -7.35
C LYS A 74 16.36 -1.51 -6.11
N SER A 75 16.24 -0.19 -6.06
CA SER A 75 15.47 0.50 -5.03
C SER A 75 14.35 1.32 -5.67
N LEU A 76 13.27 1.50 -4.92
CA LEU A 76 12.20 2.43 -5.23
C LEU A 76 12.11 3.44 -4.10
N THR A 77 11.92 4.70 -4.46
CA THR A 77 11.63 5.77 -3.51
C THR A 77 10.22 6.26 -3.78
N GLY A 78 9.41 6.35 -2.73
CA GLY A 78 8.03 6.83 -2.81
C GLY A 78 7.63 7.57 -1.55
N SER A 79 6.39 8.04 -1.52
CA SER A 79 5.85 8.80 -0.39
C SER A 79 5.34 7.86 0.71
N ASP A 80 5.58 8.26 1.95
CA ASP A 80 4.97 7.72 3.17
C ASP A 80 3.94 8.76 3.65
N CYS A 81 2.73 8.63 3.13
CA CYS A 81 1.66 9.61 3.33
C CYS A 81 1.00 9.44 4.71
N ASP A 82 0.89 8.21 5.21
CA ASP A 82 0.33 7.90 6.53
C ASP A 82 1.35 7.86 7.68
N ARG A 83 2.63 8.17 7.38
CA ARG A 83 3.72 8.34 8.34
C ARG A 83 4.02 7.05 9.14
N ASP A 84 3.80 5.89 8.53
CA ASP A 84 4.05 4.58 9.12
C ASP A 84 5.43 3.98 8.76
N GLY A 85 6.21 4.69 7.93
CA GLY A 85 7.51 4.29 7.44
C GLY A 85 7.48 3.36 6.23
N LYS A 86 6.32 3.12 5.61
CA LYS A 86 6.16 2.30 4.40
C LYS A 86 5.83 3.16 3.19
N MET A 87 6.13 2.60 2.01
CA MET A 87 5.86 3.28 0.76
C MET A 87 4.39 3.08 0.40
N ASP A 88 3.65 4.19 0.33
CA ASP A 88 2.23 4.20 0.03
C ASP A 88 1.96 4.23 -1.48
N ASP A 89 0.84 3.62 -1.86
CA ASP A 89 0.27 3.80 -3.18
C ASP A 89 -0.58 5.08 -3.26
N ASN A 90 -0.88 5.50 -4.48
CA ASN A 90 -1.67 6.71 -4.72
C ASN A 90 -3.06 6.65 -4.04
N PRO A 91 -3.84 5.55 -4.10
CA PRO A 91 -5.09 5.43 -3.36
C PRO A 91 -4.95 5.66 -1.84
N THR A 92 -3.91 5.11 -1.22
CA THR A 92 -3.65 5.28 0.22
C THR A 92 -3.38 6.73 0.56
N CYS A 93 -2.49 7.40 -0.19
CA CYS A 93 -2.22 8.83 -0.01
C CYS A 93 -3.48 9.71 -0.15
N ASN A 94 -4.31 9.46 -1.17
CA ASN A 94 -5.57 10.19 -1.36
C ASN A 94 -6.52 10.01 -0.16
N ALA A 95 -6.60 8.80 0.36
CA ALA A 95 -7.46 8.49 1.49
C ALA A 95 -6.99 9.18 2.79
N VAL A 96 -5.68 9.29 3.02
CA VAL A 96 -5.10 10.03 4.15
C VAL A 96 -5.41 11.52 4.03
N PHE A 97 -5.13 12.12 2.87
CA PHE A 97 -5.41 13.54 2.61
C PHE A 97 -6.89 13.87 2.86
N TYR A 98 -7.79 13.04 2.34
CA TYR A 98 -9.22 13.22 2.53
C TYR A 98 -9.66 13.12 3.99
N LYS A 99 -9.03 12.26 4.80
CA LYS A 99 -9.32 12.18 6.24
C LYS A 99 -8.89 13.42 6.99
N LEU A 100 -7.72 13.97 6.70
CA LEU A 100 -7.26 15.23 7.28
C LEU A 100 -8.19 16.38 6.89
N TRP A 101 -8.60 16.43 5.62
CA TRP A 101 -9.59 17.40 5.14
C TRP A 101 -10.91 17.31 5.92
N LEU A 102 -11.47 16.10 6.08
CA LEU A 102 -12.69 15.89 6.88
C LEU A 102 -12.55 16.32 8.34
N LYS A 103 -11.34 16.25 8.90
CA LYS A 103 -11.06 16.61 10.29
C LYS A 103 -10.89 18.11 10.49
N TYR A 104 -10.22 18.79 9.55
CA TYR A 104 -9.85 20.20 9.71
C TYR A 104 -10.79 21.19 9.03
N SER A 105 -11.53 20.75 8.02
CA SER A 105 -12.51 21.57 7.28
C SER A 105 -13.93 21.48 7.86
N ARG A 106 -14.08 20.93 9.07
CA ARG A 106 -15.30 20.96 9.87
C ARG A 106 -15.17 21.95 11.03
#